data_AF-A0A942LH11-F1
#
_entry.id   AF-A0A942LH11-F1
#
_cell.length_a   1.000
_cell.length_b   1.000
_cell.length_c   1.000
_cell.angle_alpha   90.00
_cell.angle_beta   90.00
_cell.angle_gamma   90.00
#
_symmetry.space_group_name_H-M   'P 1'
#
loop_
_entity.id
_entity.type
_entity.pdbx_description
1 polymer ?
#
loop_
_entity_poly.entity_id
_entity_poly.type
_entity_poly.pdbx_seq_one_letter_code
_entity_poly.pdbx_strand_id
1 'polypeptide(L)'
;MSLLDTPSSATSSPCAWWHQAQPQTQPSTLDQLREAARALEAGEPVPRPAARLLVKALQGYLNGTETDITRALGLRPRKGGAAELPTRLERTQRRNELIGRMFHTLEGGDVDRAERVARMLTEPQQRSEINEADLFACMEQLHQQYGGELPTSGRHILRIVRGETVAARRP
;
A
#
# COMPACT_ATOMS: atom_id res chain seq x y z
N MET A 1 55.52 45.04 -21.84
CA MET A 1 55.86 43.90 -22.71
C MET A 1 56.08 42.68 -21.84
N SER A 2 55.42 41.57 -22.20
CA SER A 2 55.49 40.20 -21.62
C SER A 2 54.83 40.04 -20.24
N LEU A 3 53.55 39.65 -20.11
CA LEU A 3 52.85 38.42 -20.55
C LEU A 3 53.61 37.14 -20.19
N LEU A 4 53.24 36.53 -19.06
CA LEU A 4 53.15 35.08 -18.92
C LEU A 4 51.93 34.74 -18.06
N ASP A 5 50.85 34.41 -18.77
CA ASP A 5 49.69 33.69 -18.30
C ASP A 5 50.10 32.35 -17.67
N THR A 6 49.69 32.12 -16.42
CA THR A 6 49.58 30.77 -15.85
C THR A 6 48.21 30.20 -16.22
N PRO A 7 48.12 29.05 -16.92
CA PRO A 7 46.82 28.46 -17.24
C PRO A 7 46.15 27.89 -15.99
N SER A 8 44.98 28.45 -15.69
CA SER A 8 43.97 27.94 -14.76
C SER A 8 43.59 26.52 -15.14
N SER A 9 43.88 25.56 -14.25
CA SER A 9 43.44 24.18 -14.38
C SER A 9 41.95 24.11 -14.06
N ALA A 10 41.11 24.30 -15.08
CA ALA A 10 39.70 23.98 -15.03
C ALA A 10 39.54 22.47 -14.82
N THR A 11 39.33 22.05 -13.58
CA THR A 11 38.79 20.73 -13.26
C THR A 11 37.39 20.63 -13.87
N SER A 12 37.34 20.06 -15.07
CA SER A 12 36.13 19.56 -15.71
C SER A 12 35.53 18.50 -14.80
N SER A 13 34.46 18.85 -14.08
CA SER A 13 33.62 17.87 -13.39
C SER A 13 32.97 16.98 -14.45
N PRO A 14 33.25 15.66 -14.47
CA PRO A 14 32.59 14.77 -15.41
C PRO A 14 31.10 14.70 -15.07
N CYS A 15 30.26 15.01 -16.07
CA CYS A 15 28.82 14.80 -16.03
C CYS A 15 28.51 13.33 -15.69
N ALA A 16 28.16 13.06 -14.43
CA ALA A 16 27.60 11.79 -13.99
C ALA A 16 26.15 11.68 -14.50
N TRP A 17 25.99 11.21 -15.72
CA TRP A 17 24.73 10.96 -16.41
C TRP A 17 23.91 9.78 -15.80
N TRP A 18 24.34 9.25 -14.65
CA TRP A 18 23.72 8.12 -13.95
C TRP A 18 23.05 8.47 -12.61
N HIS A 19 22.89 9.76 -12.26
CA HIS A 19 21.88 10.13 -11.26
C HIS A 19 20.49 10.01 -11.87
N GLN A 20 20.04 8.78 -12.05
CA GLN A 20 18.65 8.44 -12.24
C GLN A 20 17.96 8.86 -10.94
N ALA A 21 17.35 10.05 -10.93
CA ALA A 21 16.49 10.48 -9.85
C ALA A 21 15.47 9.34 -9.64
N GLN A 22 15.52 8.71 -8.46
CA GLN A 22 14.51 7.74 -8.08
C GLN A 22 13.15 8.37 -8.37
N PRO A 23 12.22 7.67 -9.07
CA PRO A 23 10.89 8.21 -9.26
C PRO A 23 10.32 8.44 -7.87
N GLN A 24 10.21 9.70 -7.46
CA GLN A 24 9.55 10.07 -6.22
C GLN A 24 8.13 9.58 -6.38
N THR A 25 7.81 8.45 -5.74
CA THR A 25 6.47 7.89 -5.70
C THR A 25 5.60 8.98 -5.08
N GLN A 26 4.80 9.64 -5.92
CA GLN A 26 3.91 10.69 -5.42
C GLN A 26 2.99 10.03 -4.39
N PRO A 27 2.91 10.56 -3.16
CA PRO A 27 2.09 9.96 -2.12
C PRO A 27 0.66 9.86 -2.61
N SER A 28 0.03 8.70 -2.42
CA SER A 28 -1.32 8.49 -2.89
C SER A 28 -2.28 9.50 -2.23
N THR A 29 -3.43 9.76 -2.85
CA THR A 29 -4.48 10.61 -2.25
C THR A 29 -4.82 10.16 -0.83
N LEU A 30 -4.85 8.84 -0.59
CA LEU A 30 -5.18 8.27 0.71
C LEU A 30 -4.06 8.51 1.73
N ASP A 31 -2.79 8.42 1.34
CA ASP A 31 -1.65 8.72 2.20
C ASP A 31 -1.62 10.20 2.60
N GLN A 32 -1.92 11.09 1.66
CA GLN A 32 -2.04 12.52 1.95
C GLN A 32 -3.18 12.79 2.95
N LEU A 33 -4.31 12.10 2.83
CA LEU A 33 -5.42 12.23 3.77
C LEU A 33 -5.11 11.64 5.15
N ARG A 34 -4.41 10.50 5.22
CA ARG A 34 -3.93 9.93 6.48
C ARG A 34 -2.98 10.88 7.20
N GLU A 35 -2.04 11.46 6.46
CA GLU A 35 -1.08 12.40 7.03
C GLU A 35 -1.77 13.68 7.53
N ALA A 36 -2.76 14.19 6.79
CA ALA A 36 -3.57 15.30 7.27
C ALA A 36 -4.37 14.96 8.53
N ALA A 37 -4.97 13.77 8.60
CA ALA A 37 -5.71 13.34 9.79
C ALA A 37 -4.79 13.30 11.02
N ARG A 38 -3.61 12.69 10.89
CA ARG A 38 -2.60 12.65 11.97
C ARG A 38 -2.18 14.05 12.43
N ALA A 39 -1.89 14.95 11.49
CA ALA A 39 -1.49 16.31 11.82
C ALA A 39 -2.61 17.06 12.55
N LEU A 40 -3.86 16.94 12.10
CA LEU A 40 -5.01 17.57 12.75
C LEU A 40 -5.27 16.99 14.15
N GLU A 41 -5.13 15.69 14.34
CA GLU A 41 -5.26 15.02 15.65
C GLU A 41 -4.18 15.47 16.64
N ALA A 42 -2.95 15.66 16.17
CA ALA A 42 -1.83 16.14 16.96
C ALA A 42 -1.86 17.66 17.22
N GLY A 43 -2.78 18.41 16.59
CA GLY A 43 -2.79 19.88 16.63
C GLY A 43 -1.64 20.52 15.84
N GLU A 44 -1.03 19.76 14.93
CA GLU A 44 0.10 20.15 14.10
C GLU A 44 -0.35 20.73 12.74
N PRO A 45 0.51 21.52 12.07
CA PRO A 45 0.21 22.05 10.75
C PRO A 45 0.12 20.93 9.71
N VAL A 46 -1.01 20.87 8.99
CA VAL A 46 -1.22 19.91 7.90
C VAL A 46 -0.20 20.11 6.78
N PRO A 47 0.46 19.03 6.30
CA PRO A 47 1.41 19.13 5.19
C PRO A 47 0.81 19.76 3.93
N ARG A 48 1.58 20.63 3.27
CA ARG A 48 1.13 21.42 2.11
C ARG A 48 0.46 20.61 0.99
N PRO A 49 0.92 19.40 0.61
CA PRO A 49 0.23 18.58 -0.40
C PRO A 49 -1.19 18.22 0.04
N ALA A 50 -1.33 17.70 1.26
CA ALA A 50 -2.61 17.28 1.81
C ALA A 50 -3.55 18.46 2.08
N ALA A 51 -3.02 19.59 2.56
CA ALA A 51 -3.79 20.81 2.76
C ALA A 51 -4.41 21.31 1.44
N ARG A 52 -3.66 21.30 0.33
CA ARG A 52 -4.18 21.70 -0.99
C ARG A 52 -5.31 20.80 -1.46
N LEU A 53 -5.20 19.50 -1.22
CA LEU A 53 -6.24 18.52 -1.53
C LEU A 53 -7.52 18.81 -0.73
N LEU A 54 -7.39 18.97 0.59
CA LEU A 54 -8.52 19.28 1.48
C LEU A 54 -9.21 20.60 1.09
N VAL A 55 -8.44 21.67 0.89
CA VAL A 55 -8.98 23.00 0.52
C VAL A 55 -9.78 22.90 -0.78
N LYS A 56 -9.20 22.28 -1.82
CA LYS A 56 -9.88 22.12 -3.11
C LYS A 56 -11.20 21.35 -2.96
N ALA A 57 -11.18 20.23 -2.25
CA ALA A 57 -12.35 19.38 -2.07
C ALA A 57 -13.45 20.06 -1.24
N LEU A 58 -13.08 20.67 -0.11
CA LEU A 58 -14.02 21.35 0.79
C LEU A 58 -14.62 22.59 0.14
N GLN A 59 -13.81 23.42 -0.54
CA GLN A 59 -14.34 24.59 -1.26
C GLN A 59 -15.31 24.18 -2.37
N GLY A 60 -14.97 23.15 -3.15
CA GLY A 60 -15.86 22.64 -4.18
C GLY A 60 -17.21 22.16 -3.62
N TYR A 61 -17.19 21.50 -2.47
CA TYR A 61 -18.39 21.01 -1.80
C TYR A 61 -19.22 22.14 -1.18
N LEU A 62 -18.59 23.03 -0.42
CA LEU A 62 -19.26 24.15 0.25
C LEU A 62 -19.85 25.16 -0.75
N ASN A 63 -19.18 25.36 -1.89
CA ASN A 63 -19.69 26.24 -2.96
C ASN A 63 -20.72 25.56 -3.87
N GLY A 64 -21.10 24.30 -3.58
CA GLY A 64 -22.09 23.54 -4.35
C GLY A 64 -21.63 23.12 -5.75
N THR A 65 -20.33 23.25 -6.06
CA THR A 65 -19.76 22.84 -7.35
C THR A 65 -19.60 21.31 -7.44
N GLU A 66 -19.29 20.67 -6.32
CA GLU A 66 -19.23 19.21 -6.17
C GLU A 66 -20.27 18.77 -5.13
N THR A 67 -21.16 17.86 -5.50
CA THR A 67 -22.22 17.37 -4.59
C THR A 67 -21.78 16.17 -3.76
N ASP A 68 -20.65 15.55 -4.10
CA ASP A 68 -20.13 14.34 -3.48
C ASP A 68 -18.72 14.60 -2.95
N ILE A 69 -18.61 14.82 -1.64
CA ILE A 69 -17.33 15.09 -0.97
C ILE A 69 -16.35 13.91 -1.12
N THR A 70 -16.83 12.67 -1.22
CA THR A 70 -15.96 11.49 -1.38
C THR A 70 -15.33 11.47 -2.77
N ARG A 71 -16.06 11.94 -3.79
CA ARG A 71 -15.51 12.16 -5.13
C ARG A 71 -14.54 13.34 -5.15
N ALA A 72 -14.88 14.44 -4.50
CA ALA A 72 -14.05 15.65 -4.45
C ALA A 72 -12.70 15.40 -3.76
N LEU A 73 -12.69 14.59 -2.71
CA LEU A 73 -11.47 14.14 -2.02
C LEU A 73 -10.70 13.07 -2.81
N GLY A 74 -11.20 12.63 -3.96
CA GLY A 74 -10.59 11.56 -4.74
C GLY A 74 -10.61 10.22 -4.01
N LEU A 75 -11.55 10.00 -3.10
CA LEU A 75 -11.71 8.73 -2.37
C LEU A 75 -12.63 7.76 -3.10
N ARG A 76 -13.49 8.26 -4.00
CA ARG A 76 -14.42 7.43 -4.75
C ARG A 76 -13.67 6.52 -5.73
N PRO A 77 -13.74 5.19 -5.58
CA PRO A 77 -13.14 4.27 -6.53
C PRO A 77 -13.80 4.45 -7.90
N ARG A 78 -12.99 4.63 -8.93
CA ARG A 78 -13.40 4.57 -10.33
C ARG A 78 -12.56 3.50 -11.00
N LYS A 79 -13.17 2.64 -11.82
CA LYS A 79 -12.45 1.61 -12.59
C LYS A 79 -11.30 2.25 -13.39
N GLY A 80 -10.06 1.85 -13.13
CA GLY A 80 -8.82 2.39 -13.68
C GLY A 80 -8.35 3.73 -13.10
N GLY A 81 -8.99 4.25 -12.06
CA GLY A 81 -8.71 5.56 -11.49
C GLY A 81 -7.52 5.58 -10.52
N ALA A 82 -6.90 6.76 -10.37
CA ALA A 82 -5.75 6.97 -9.48
C ALA A 82 -6.01 6.67 -8.01
N ALA A 83 -7.27 6.57 -7.57
CA ALA A 83 -7.66 6.23 -6.20
C ALA A 83 -8.10 4.76 -6.05
N GLU A 84 -8.63 4.16 -7.12
CA GLU A 84 -8.95 2.74 -7.12
C GLU A 84 -7.66 1.90 -7.07
N LEU A 85 -6.61 2.32 -7.77
CA LEU A 85 -5.32 1.62 -7.73
C LEU A 85 -4.70 1.57 -6.32
N PRO A 86 -4.51 2.69 -5.58
CA PRO A 86 -4.06 2.68 -4.19
C PRO A 86 -4.98 1.88 -3.28
N THR A 87 -6.30 2.10 -3.33
CA THR A 87 -7.25 1.37 -2.47
C THR A 87 -7.22 -0.13 -2.75
N ARG A 88 -7.10 -0.53 -4.02
CA ARG A 88 -7.01 -1.95 -4.42
C ARG A 88 -5.68 -2.57 -4.00
N LEU A 89 -4.58 -1.82 -4.11
CA LEU A 89 -3.26 -2.25 -3.62
C LEU A 89 -3.29 -2.43 -2.11
N GLU A 90 -3.75 -1.44 -1.35
CA GLU A 90 -3.88 -1.52 0.10
C GLU A 90 -4.82 -2.66 0.53
N ARG A 91 -5.95 -2.82 -0.15
CA ARG A 91 -6.88 -3.93 0.09
C ARG A 91 -6.19 -5.28 -0.12
N THR A 92 -5.39 -5.40 -1.17
CA THR A 92 -4.61 -6.61 -1.49
C THR A 92 -3.50 -6.83 -0.46
N GLN A 93 -2.82 -5.77 -0.02
CA GLN A 93 -1.76 -5.81 0.97
C GLN A 93 -2.31 -6.26 2.34
N ARG A 94 -3.40 -5.66 2.81
CA ARG A 94 -4.07 -6.06 4.06
C ARG A 94 -4.52 -7.52 4.04
N ARG A 95 -5.05 -8.00 2.89
CA ARG A 95 -5.38 -9.41 2.70
C ARG A 95 -4.15 -10.29 2.85
N ASN A 96 -3.06 -9.91 2.17
CA ASN A 96 -1.81 -10.65 2.17
C ASN A 96 -1.16 -10.69 3.57
N GLU A 97 -1.25 -9.62 4.35
CA GLU A 97 -0.78 -9.55 5.73
C GLU A 97 -1.57 -10.48 6.67
N LEU A 98 -2.90 -10.54 6.52
CA LEU A 98 -3.74 -11.49 7.27
C LEU A 98 -3.36 -12.95 6.94
N ILE A 99 -3.17 -13.25 5.66
CA ILE A 99 -2.72 -14.57 5.19
C ILE A 99 -1.33 -14.89 5.75
N GLY A 100 -0.41 -13.93 5.74
CA GLY A 100 0.93 -14.09 6.30
C GLY A 100 0.90 -14.37 7.80
N ARG A 101 0.04 -13.66 8.55
CA ARG A 101 -0.17 -13.93 9.97
C ARG A 101 -0.64 -15.36 10.21
N MET A 102 -1.69 -15.81 9.51
CA MET A 102 -2.17 -17.20 9.61
C MET A 102 -1.07 -18.23 9.31
N PHE A 103 -0.28 -17.97 8.26
CA PHE A 103 0.82 -18.86 7.88
C PHE A 103 1.89 -18.97 8.96
N HIS A 104 2.23 -17.87 9.63
CA HIS A 104 3.27 -17.83 10.65
C HIS A 104 2.83 -18.39 12.01
N THR A 105 1.53 -18.44 12.30
CA THR A 105 1.03 -19.09 13.52
C THR A 105 1.09 -20.61 13.45
N LEU A 106 0.94 -21.19 12.25
CA LEU A 106 1.01 -22.63 12.07
C LEU A 106 2.44 -23.16 12.22
N GLU A 107 2.56 -24.33 12.82
CA GLU A 107 3.81 -25.10 12.88
C GLU A 107 3.98 -26.01 11.65
N GLY A 108 5.24 -26.41 11.39
CA GLY A 108 5.60 -27.34 10.31
C GLY A 108 6.36 -26.69 9.15
N GLY A 109 6.59 -27.47 8.09
CA GLY A 109 7.29 -27.01 6.89
C GLY A 109 6.48 -25.98 6.10
N ASP A 110 7.15 -25.10 5.36
CA ASP A 110 6.50 -24.03 4.57
C ASP A 110 5.39 -24.54 3.65
N VAL A 111 5.61 -25.68 3.00
CA VAL A 111 4.63 -26.27 2.08
C VAL A 111 3.39 -26.73 2.85
N ASP A 112 3.57 -27.43 3.97
CA ASP A 112 2.49 -27.95 4.79
C ASP A 112 1.66 -26.81 5.39
N ARG A 113 2.32 -25.77 5.90
CA ARG A 113 1.68 -24.56 6.42
C ARG A 113 0.84 -23.87 5.33
N ALA A 114 1.41 -23.72 4.13
CA ALA A 114 0.71 -23.07 3.02
C ALA A 114 -0.53 -23.85 2.57
N GLU A 115 -0.45 -25.18 2.47
CA GLU A 115 -1.60 -26.03 2.13
C GLU A 115 -2.66 -26.00 3.22
N ARG A 116 -2.25 -25.96 4.49
CA ARG A 116 -3.19 -25.85 5.62
C ARG A 116 -3.93 -24.52 5.63
N VAL A 117 -3.24 -23.39 5.38
CA VAL A 117 -3.89 -22.09 5.20
C VAL A 117 -4.86 -22.12 4.01
N ALA A 118 -4.43 -22.62 2.85
CA ALA A 118 -5.28 -22.68 1.66
C ALA A 118 -6.56 -23.51 1.90
N ARG A 119 -6.44 -24.63 2.62
CA ARG A 119 -7.57 -25.46 3.02
C ARG A 119 -8.50 -24.73 3.98
N MET A 120 -7.99 -24.07 5.02
CA MET A 120 -8.79 -23.30 5.97
C MET A 120 -9.58 -22.17 5.28
N LEU A 121 -8.99 -21.50 4.29
CA LEU A 121 -9.65 -20.45 3.51
C LEU A 121 -10.67 -20.99 2.49
N THR A 122 -10.59 -22.27 2.12
CA THR A 122 -11.52 -22.91 1.17
C THR A 122 -12.68 -23.60 1.90
N GLU A 123 -12.39 -24.26 3.02
CA GLU A 123 -13.31 -25.07 3.81
C GLU A 123 -13.38 -24.55 5.25
N PRO A 124 -14.13 -23.47 5.52
CA PRO A 124 -14.20 -22.82 6.82
C PRO A 124 -14.92 -23.64 7.90
N GLN A 125 -15.33 -24.87 7.59
CA GLN A 125 -16.05 -25.80 8.47
C GLN A 125 -15.10 -26.71 9.28
N GLN A 126 -13.80 -26.77 8.96
CA GLN A 126 -12.77 -27.46 9.76
C GLN A 126 -12.35 -26.65 11.01
N ARG A 127 -13.35 -26.08 11.72
CA ARG A 127 -13.15 -25.18 12.88
C ARG A 127 -12.67 -25.90 14.14
N SER A 128 -12.87 -27.21 14.20
CA SER A 128 -12.66 -28.06 15.37
C SER A 128 -11.19 -28.32 15.73
N GLU A 129 -10.24 -28.02 14.84
CA GLU A 129 -8.80 -28.29 15.05
C GLU A 129 -7.96 -27.02 15.27
N ILE A 130 -8.60 -25.84 15.35
CA ILE A 130 -7.91 -24.56 15.49
C ILE A 130 -8.00 -24.11 16.96
N ASN A 131 -6.91 -24.30 17.70
CA ASN A 131 -6.84 -23.95 19.12
C ASN A 131 -6.32 -22.51 19.35
N GLU A 132 -6.02 -21.77 18.27
CA GLU A 132 -5.43 -20.44 18.32
C GLU A 132 -6.50 -19.38 17.99
N ALA A 133 -6.91 -18.61 18.99
CA ALA A 133 -7.90 -17.54 18.85
C ALA A 133 -7.53 -16.53 17.75
N ASP A 134 -6.24 -16.22 17.59
CA ASP A 134 -5.74 -15.29 16.57
C ASP A 134 -5.89 -15.83 15.15
N LEU A 135 -5.73 -17.15 14.96
CA LEU A 135 -5.92 -17.80 13.66
C LEU A 135 -7.40 -17.74 13.24
N PHE A 136 -8.29 -18.00 14.20
CA PHE A 136 -9.73 -17.92 13.97
C PHE A 136 -10.17 -16.49 13.62
N ALA A 137 -9.69 -15.48 14.36
CA ALA A 137 -9.99 -14.08 14.10
C ALA A 137 -9.49 -13.65 12.70
N CYS A 138 -8.28 -14.04 12.31
CA CYS A 138 -7.75 -13.75 10.97
C CYS A 138 -8.58 -14.41 9.86
N MET A 139 -8.97 -15.68 10.06
CA MET A 139 -9.78 -16.42 9.09
C MET A 139 -11.17 -15.79 8.93
N GLU A 140 -11.85 -15.47 10.03
CA GLU A 140 -13.15 -14.82 10.00
C GLU A 140 -13.08 -13.47 9.28
N GLN A 141 -12.08 -12.66 9.61
CA GLN A 141 -11.85 -11.37 8.96
C GLN A 141 -11.62 -11.54 7.45
N LEU A 142 -10.84 -12.54 7.03
CA LEU A 142 -10.58 -12.83 5.63
C LEU A 142 -11.87 -13.20 4.87
N HIS A 143 -12.71 -14.06 5.44
CA HIS A 143 -13.96 -14.46 4.81
C HIS A 143 -14.98 -13.31 4.74
N GLN A 144 -15.13 -12.53 5.80
CA GLN A 144 -16.06 -11.40 5.83
C GLN A 144 -15.66 -10.30 4.83
N GLN A 145 -14.36 -10.03 4.69
CA GLN A 145 -13.89 -8.89 3.90
C GLN A 145 -13.57 -9.22 2.44
N TYR A 146 -13.18 -10.46 2.12
CA TYR A 146 -12.65 -10.84 0.80
C TYR A 146 -13.39 -11.99 0.12
N GLY A 147 -14.09 -12.85 0.87
CA GLY A 147 -14.95 -13.90 0.31
C GLY A 147 -14.29 -14.72 -0.80
N GLY A 148 -14.84 -14.69 -2.01
CA GLY A 148 -14.34 -15.44 -3.17
C GLY A 148 -13.00 -14.96 -3.77
N GLU A 149 -12.42 -13.87 -3.26
CA GLU A 149 -11.11 -13.36 -3.69
C GLU A 149 -9.94 -13.99 -2.91
N LEU A 150 -10.23 -14.98 -2.07
CA LEU A 150 -9.23 -15.68 -1.26
C LEU A 150 -8.45 -16.72 -2.10
N PRO A 151 -7.15 -16.85 -1.86
CA PRO A 151 -6.33 -17.86 -2.54
C PRO A 151 -6.71 -19.28 -2.11
N THR A 152 -6.93 -20.14 -3.10
CA THR A 152 -7.35 -21.55 -2.91
C THR A 152 -6.22 -22.57 -3.05
N SER A 153 -4.96 -22.13 -3.21
CA SER A 153 -3.82 -23.05 -3.38
C SER A 153 -2.63 -22.65 -2.52
N GLY A 154 -1.94 -23.63 -1.92
CA GLY A 154 -0.75 -23.40 -1.11
C GLY A 154 0.36 -22.68 -1.89
N ARG A 155 0.51 -22.96 -3.19
CA ARG A 155 1.45 -22.23 -4.05
C ARG A 155 1.20 -20.73 -4.08
N HIS A 156 -0.07 -20.30 -4.10
CA HIS A 156 -0.40 -18.87 -4.06
C HIS A 156 -0.10 -18.28 -2.67
N ILE A 157 -0.41 -19.00 -1.59
CA ILE A 157 -0.04 -18.61 -0.22
C ILE A 157 1.47 -18.39 -0.11
N LEU A 158 2.29 -19.32 -0.61
CA LEU A 158 3.75 -19.19 -0.59
C LEU A 158 4.24 -17.94 -1.32
N ARG A 159 3.68 -17.63 -2.51
CA ARG A 159 4.02 -16.40 -3.23
C ARG A 159 3.65 -15.15 -2.43
N ILE A 160 2.53 -15.17 -1.70
CA ILE A 160 2.12 -14.06 -0.84
C ILE A 160 3.13 -13.86 0.29
N VAL A 161 3.43 -14.93 1.04
CA VAL A 161 4.34 -14.88 2.20
C VAL A 161 5.76 -14.50 1.80
N ARG A 162 6.22 -14.95 0.63
CA ARG A 162 7.55 -14.59 0.08
C ARG A 162 7.61 -13.19 -0.54
N GLY A 163 6.51 -12.43 -0.54
CA GLY A 163 6.46 -11.11 -1.16
C GLY A 163 6.60 -11.13 -2.69
N GLU A 164 6.32 -12.25 -3.33
CA GLU A 164 6.48 -12.40 -4.78
C GLU A 164 5.30 -11.84 -5.58
N THR A 165 4.23 -11.39 -4.91
CA THR A 165 3.03 -10.85 -5.56
C THR A 165 3.24 -9.42 -6.07
N VAL A 166 2.49 -9.03 -7.11
CA VAL A 166 2.59 -7.67 -7.71
C VAL A 166 2.34 -6.57 -6.67
N ALA A 167 1.47 -6.82 -5.68
CA ALA A 167 1.21 -5.89 -4.59
C ALA A 167 2.41 -5.70 -3.65
N ALA A 168 3.26 -6.71 -3.49
CA ALA A 168 4.46 -6.63 -2.64
C ALA A 168 5.68 -6.03 -3.36
N ARG A 169 5.66 -5.95 -4.70
CA ARG A 169 6.78 -5.43 -5.51
C ARG A 169 6.76 -3.91 -5.73
N ARG A 170 5.70 -3.21 -5.31
CA ARG A 170 5.62 -1.75 -5.38
C ARG A 170 5.80 -1.18 -3.98
N PRO A 171 6.90 -0.43 -3.71
CA PRO A 171 7.08 0.27 -2.45
C PRO A 171 6.08 1.40 -2.28
#